data_AF-A0A919B7R0-F1
#
_entry.id   AF-A0A919B7R0-F1
#
_cell.length_a   1.000
_cell.length_b   1.000
_cell.length_c   1.000
_cell.angle_alpha   90.00
_cell.angle_beta   90.00
_cell.angle_gamma   90.00
#
_symmetry.space_group_name_H-M   'P 1'
#
loop_
_entity.id
_entity.type
_entity.pdbx_description
1 polymer ?
#
loop_
_entity_poly.entity_id
_entity_poly.type
_entity_poly.pdbx_seq_one_letter_code
_entity_poly.pdbx_strand_id
1 'polypeptide(L)'
;MSYDDPFADKSPWDEPNLTETDTPKEKPMTTPAPTTPAPFKIGLTVKAGPDYGAEWLTPAVYGHTAIETATRGVELLTAMKEKGLIEYNAKFAQYTREQYKGGAGAAPKRFENGKVVASNTNGSDYTCDHGQRNFKDGGSWAAYFCGGRGLDKSEQCPPLWRQKDGSFRAK
;
A
#
# COMPACT_ATOMS: atom_id res chain seq x y z
N MET A 1 12.85 -41.27 74.27
CA MET A 1 12.41 -42.59 73.77
C MET A 1 11.79 -42.36 72.41
N SER A 2 12.58 -42.50 71.34
CA SER A 2 12.07 -42.59 69.97
C SER A 2 11.82 -44.06 69.68
N TYR A 3 10.60 -44.39 69.25
CA TYR A 3 10.30 -45.71 68.72
C TYR A 3 10.88 -45.80 67.31
N ASP A 4 11.73 -46.79 67.05
CA ASP A 4 12.11 -47.16 65.69
C ASP A 4 10.87 -47.76 64.99
N ASP A 5 10.53 -47.23 63.82
CA ASP A 5 9.38 -47.67 63.02
C ASP A 5 9.64 -49.10 62.50
N PRO A 6 8.87 -50.12 62.94
CA PRO A 6 9.10 -51.51 62.57
C PRO A 6 8.72 -51.84 61.11
N PHE A 7 8.28 -50.85 60.33
CA PHE A 7 7.99 -51.00 58.89
C PHE A 7 8.97 -50.26 57.98
N ALA A 8 10.09 -49.75 58.54
CA ALA A 8 11.15 -49.11 57.76
C ALA A 8 11.96 -50.11 56.88
N ASP A 9 11.81 -51.41 57.11
CA ASP A 9 12.41 -52.45 56.28
C ASP A 9 11.57 -52.66 55.00
N LYS A 10 12.15 -52.27 53.85
CA LYS A 10 11.56 -52.44 52.52
C LYS A 10 11.16 -53.89 52.28
N SER A 11 9.96 -54.10 51.75
CA SER A 11 9.44 -55.44 51.49
C SER A 11 10.28 -56.11 50.40
N PRO A 12 10.68 -57.39 50.56
CA PRO A 12 11.40 -58.12 49.51
C PRO A 12 10.55 -58.42 48.27
N TRP A 13 9.26 -58.03 48.30
CA TRP A 13 8.32 -58.12 47.18
C TRP A 13 8.03 -56.76 46.52
N ASP A 14 8.71 -55.69 46.94
CA ASP A 14 8.64 -54.41 46.23
C ASP A 14 9.32 -54.58 44.86
N GLU A 15 8.53 -54.49 43.80
CA GLU A 15 9.00 -54.53 42.42
C GLU A 15 9.98 -53.35 42.17
N PRO A 16 11.10 -53.55 41.46
CA PRO A 16 11.97 -52.44 41.11
C PRO A 16 11.17 -51.44 40.28
N ASN A 17 11.07 -50.20 40.77
CA ASN A 17 10.46 -49.10 40.05
C ASN A 17 11.28 -48.78 38.79
N LEU A 18 11.05 -49.54 37.73
CA LEU A 18 11.59 -49.35 36.39
C LEU A 18 10.79 -48.26 35.68
N THR A 19 10.84 -47.04 36.20
CA THR A 19 10.45 -45.82 35.47
C THR A 19 11.16 -44.62 36.07
N GLU A 20 12.50 -44.63 36.06
CA GLU A 20 13.22 -43.39 35.82
C GLU A 20 12.82 -42.93 34.41
N THR A 21 11.81 -42.07 34.35
CA THR A 21 11.50 -41.35 33.12
C THR A 21 12.64 -40.35 32.96
N ASP A 22 13.68 -40.79 32.25
CA ASP A 22 14.77 -39.97 31.79
C ASP A 22 14.16 -38.87 30.92
N THR A 23 13.83 -37.75 31.55
CA THR A 23 13.28 -36.59 30.86
C THR A 23 14.44 -36.04 30.06
N PRO A 24 14.42 -36.05 28.71
CA PRO A 24 15.44 -35.36 27.96
C PRO A 24 15.32 -33.90 28.37
N LYS A 25 16.34 -33.40 29.08
CA LYS A 25 16.48 -31.99 29.38
C LYS A 25 16.56 -31.28 28.03
N GLU A 26 15.43 -30.74 27.55
CA GLU A 26 15.38 -29.87 26.40
C GLU A 26 16.36 -28.74 26.67
N LYS A 27 17.56 -28.85 26.08
CA LYS A 27 18.42 -27.69 25.93
C LYS A 27 17.61 -26.72 25.07
N PRO A 28 17.43 -25.46 25.49
CA PRO A 28 16.85 -24.48 24.59
C PRO A 28 17.73 -24.48 23.33
N MET A 29 17.14 -24.88 22.20
CA MET A 29 17.75 -24.68 20.89
C MET A 29 17.71 -23.18 20.61
N THR A 30 18.57 -22.42 21.29
CA THR A 30 18.94 -21.08 20.84
C THR A 30 19.84 -21.30 19.64
N THR A 31 19.22 -21.57 18.48
CA THR A 31 19.93 -21.43 17.21
C THR A 31 20.39 -19.97 17.18
N PRO A 32 21.70 -19.68 17.20
CA PRO A 32 22.18 -18.31 17.19
C PRO A 32 21.63 -17.64 15.94
N ALA A 33 21.03 -16.45 16.11
CA ALA A 33 20.59 -15.65 14.99
C ALA A 33 21.81 -15.47 14.06
N PRO A 34 21.71 -15.83 12.77
CA PRO A 34 22.81 -15.67 11.84
C PRO A 34 23.27 -14.20 11.85
N THR A 35 24.52 -13.99 12.21
CA THR A 35 25.17 -12.67 12.35
C THR A 35 25.44 -11.99 11.01
N THR A 36 25.13 -12.66 9.91
CA THR A 36 25.26 -12.12 8.55
C THR A 36 23.96 -11.47 8.10
N PRO A 37 23.99 -10.39 7.29
CA PRO A 37 22.78 -9.83 6.70
C PRO A 37 22.01 -10.89 5.91
N ALA A 38 20.69 -10.93 6.08
CA ALA A 38 19.82 -11.83 5.33
C ALA A 38 19.97 -11.58 3.81
N PRO A 39 20.46 -12.57 3.03
CA PRO A 39 20.76 -12.39 1.61
C PRO A 39 19.50 -12.29 0.72
N PHE A 40 18.34 -12.77 1.19
CA PHE A 40 17.10 -12.73 0.42
C PHE A 40 16.17 -11.61 0.93
N LYS A 41 15.58 -10.88 -0.01
CA LYS A 41 14.54 -9.86 0.24
C LYS A 41 13.38 -10.07 -0.73
N ILE A 42 12.16 -10.12 -0.20
CA ILE A 42 10.94 -10.06 -1.01
C ILE A 42 10.25 -8.73 -0.72
N GLY A 43 10.13 -7.91 -1.75
CA GLY A 43 9.29 -6.70 -1.74
C GLY A 43 7.92 -7.04 -2.31
N LEU A 44 6.87 -6.66 -1.60
CA LEU A 44 5.48 -6.84 -2.03
C LEU A 44 4.89 -5.48 -2.34
N THR A 45 4.02 -5.38 -3.34
CA THR A 45 3.26 -4.15 -3.61
C THR A 45 1.80 -4.51 -3.69
N VAL A 46 1.01 -3.99 -2.75
CA VAL A 46 -0.43 -4.19 -2.70
C VAL A 46 -1.10 -2.89 -3.12
N LYS A 47 -1.93 -2.97 -4.18
CA LYS A 47 -2.73 -1.85 -4.69
C LYS A 47 -4.19 -2.06 -4.29
N ALA A 48 -4.72 -1.17 -3.44
CA ALA A 48 -6.06 -1.29 -2.88
C ALA A 48 -7.16 -0.66 -3.78
N GLY A 49 -7.19 -0.99 -5.07
CA GLY A 49 -8.23 -0.51 -6.00
C GLY A 49 -7.85 -0.54 -7.49
N PRO A 50 -8.85 -0.46 -8.39
CA PRO A 50 -8.62 -0.54 -9.85
C PRO A 50 -7.92 0.73 -10.39
N ASP A 51 -8.24 1.89 -9.84
CA ASP A 51 -7.83 3.19 -10.39
C ASP A 51 -6.40 3.59 -10.00
N TYR A 52 -5.82 4.54 -10.74
CA TYR A 52 -4.50 5.12 -10.45
C TYR A 52 -4.43 5.89 -9.13
N GLY A 53 -5.58 6.19 -8.51
CA GLY A 53 -5.67 6.88 -7.22
C GLY A 53 -5.61 5.96 -6.00
N ALA A 54 -5.58 4.63 -6.19
CA ALA A 54 -5.55 3.66 -5.10
C ALA A 54 -4.24 3.71 -4.31
N GLU A 55 -4.33 3.45 -3.02
CA GLU A 55 -3.24 3.43 -2.06
C GLU A 55 -2.32 2.25 -2.29
N TRP A 56 -1.02 2.48 -2.10
CA TRP A 56 -0.01 1.46 -2.23
C TRP A 56 0.57 1.14 -0.87
N LEU A 57 0.66 -0.15 -0.56
CA LEU A 57 1.43 -0.67 0.57
C LEU A 57 2.61 -1.43 0.01
N THR A 58 3.82 -1.08 0.46
CA THR A 58 5.07 -1.70 -0.01
C THR A 58 5.83 -2.39 1.12
N PRO A 59 5.26 -3.44 1.76
CA PRO A 59 5.97 -4.18 2.79
C PRO A 59 7.14 -4.97 2.18
N ALA A 60 8.17 -5.19 3.00
CA ALA A 60 9.31 -6.00 2.63
C ALA A 60 9.67 -6.95 3.76
N VAL A 61 10.05 -8.17 3.39
CA VAL A 61 10.54 -9.20 4.30
C VAL A 61 11.94 -9.64 3.87
N TYR A 62 12.72 -10.05 4.85
CA TYR A 62 14.09 -10.53 4.67
C TYR A 62 14.22 -11.92 5.30
N GLY A 63 15.05 -12.78 4.71
CA GLY A 63 15.34 -14.11 5.25
C GLY A 63 16.66 -14.68 4.75
N HIS A 64 17.09 -15.77 5.39
CA HIS A 64 18.35 -16.45 5.09
C HIS A 64 18.19 -17.51 4.01
N THR A 65 16.95 -17.95 3.74
CA THR A 65 16.61 -18.78 2.60
C THR A 65 15.40 -18.20 1.84
N ALA A 66 15.26 -18.57 0.56
CA ALA A 66 14.12 -18.14 -0.26
C ALA A 66 12.77 -18.62 0.32
N ILE A 67 12.70 -19.87 0.79
CA ILE A 67 11.48 -20.46 1.38
C ILE A 67 11.08 -19.71 2.64
N GLU A 68 12.02 -19.52 3.57
CA GLU A 68 11.80 -18.74 4.79
C GLU A 68 11.31 -17.32 4.48
N THR A 69 11.95 -16.65 3.52
CA THR A 69 11.56 -15.29 3.12
C THR A 69 10.14 -15.24 2.57
N ALA A 70 9.73 -16.26 1.79
CA ALA A 70 8.37 -16.36 1.28
C ALA A 70 7.35 -16.63 2.40
N THR A 71 7.64 -17.55 3.32
CA THR A 71 6.80 -17.84 4.49
C THR A 71 6.57 -16.58 5.33
N ARG A 72 7.65 -15.84 5.65
CA ARG A 72 7.55 -14.54 6.34
C ARG A 72 6.70 -13.53 5.57
N GLY A 73 6.75 -13.57 4.24
CA GLY A 73 5.90 -12.73 3.39
C GLY A 73 4.41 -13.04 3.56
N VAL A 74 4.04 -14.33 3.61
CA VAL A 74 2.66 -14.77 3.87
C VAL A 74 2.20 -14.39 5.27
N GLU A 75 3.05 -14.62 6.28
CA GLU A 75 2.77 -14.25 7.67
C GLU A 75 2.56 -12.74 7.81
N LEU A 76 3.41 -11.93 7.18
CA LEU A 76 3.27 -10.47 7.20
C LEU A 76 1.95 -10.03 6.56
N LEU A 77 1.61 -10.54 5.36
CA LEU A 77 0.35 -10.19 4.70
C LEU A 77 -0.87 -10.61 5.53
N THR A 78 -0.80 -11.77 6.18
CA THR A 78 -1.87 -12.27 7.06
C THR A 78 -2.02 -11.38 8.28
N ALA A 79 -0.92 -11.05 8.96
CA ALA A 79 -0.93 -10.15 10.11
C ALA A 79 -1.42 -8.74 9.75
N MET A 80 -1.04 -8.21 8.58
CA MET A 80 -1.51 -6.92 8.09
C MET A 80 -3.04 -6.90 7.91
N LYS A 81 -3.61 -7.99 7.38
CA LYS A 81 -5.05 -8.16 7.25
C LYS A 81 -5.73 -8.27 8.62
N GLU A 82 -5.25 -9.15 9.49
CA GLU A 82 -5.85 -9.40 10.81
C GLU A 82 -5.81 -8.18 11.74
N LYS A 83 -4.74 -7.37 11.66
CA LYS A 83 -4.61 -6.13 12.41
C LYS A 83 -5.35 -4.95 11.77
N GLY A 84 -5.99 -5.15 10.63
CA GLY A 84 -6.72 -4.10 9.93
C GLY A 84 -5.83 -2.99 9.36
N LEU A 85 -4.55 -3.27 9.12
CA LEU A 85 -3.58 -2.26 8.67
C LEU A 85 -3.92 -1.79 7.24
N ILE A 86 -4.47 -2.69 6.42
CA ILE A 86 -4.88 -2.39 5.05
C ILE A 86 -6.03 -1.37 5.07
N GLU A 87 -7.06 -1.64 5.88
CA GLU A 87 -8.23 -0.79 6.07
C GLU A 87 -7.85 0.55 6.70
N TYR A 88 -6.96 0.53 7.69
CA TYR A 88 -6.44 1.74 8.34
C TYR A 88 -5.70 2.63 7.33
N ASN A 89 -4.83 2.05 6.51
CA ASN A 89 -4.08 2.80 5.50
C ASN A 89 -5.01 3.44 4.46
N ALA A 90 -6.03 2.70 3.99
CA ALA A 90 -7.04 3.24 3.08
C ALA A 90 -7.79 4.44 3.70
N LYS A 91 -8.25 4.32 4.94
CA LYS A 91 -8.92 5.41 5.67
C LYS A 91 -7.99 6.60 5.91
N PHE A 92 -6.74 6.36 6.25
CA PHE A 92 -5.74 7.42 6.47
C PHE A 92 -5.43 8.18 5.17
N ALA A 93 -5.31 7.48 4.06
CA ALA A 93 -5.12 8.09 2.76
C ALA A 93 -6.35 8.90 2.34
N GLN A 94 -7.56 8.37 2.54
CA GLN A 94 -8.80 9.11 2.33
C GLN A 94 -8.84 10.39 3.18
N TYR A 95 -8.60 10.29 4.48
CA TYR A 95 -8.52 11.44 5.38
C TYR A 95 -7.51 12.47 4.87
N THR A 96 -6.32 12.03 4.45
CA THR A 96 -5.28 12.92 3.91
C THR A 96 -5.78 13.65 2.66
N ARG A 97 -6.50 12.98 1.75
CA ARG A 97 -7.11 13.60 0.57
C ARG A 97 -8.20 14.61 0.94
N GLU A 98 -9.01 14.31 1.95
CA GLU A 98 -10.08 15.19 2.43
C GLU A 98 -9.53 16.44 3.13
N GLN A 99 -8.46 16.29 3.91
CA GLN A 99 -7.77 17.42 4.55
C GLN A 99 -6.92 18.22 3.57
N TYR A 100 -6.56 17.64 2.43
CA TYR A 100 -5.83 18.34 1.38
C TYR A 100 -6.73 19.37 0.70
N LYS A 101 -6.71 20.61 1.20
CA LYS A 101 -7.45 21.77 0.66
C LYS A 101 -6.93 22.30 -0.69
N GLY A 102 -6.23 21.45 -1.45
CA GLY A 102 -5.68 21.80 -2.75
C GLY A 102 -4.36 22.57 -2.65
N GLY A 103 -3.24 21.85 -2.66
CA GLY A 103 -2.14 22.32 -3.49
C GLY A 103 -2.57 22.15 -4.94
N ALA A 104 -2.34 23.19 -5.75
CA ALA A 104 -2.72 23.27 -7.16
C ALA A 104 -2.67 21.89 -7.81
N GLY A 105 -3.85 21.34 -8.15
CA GLY A 105 -3.96 20.00 -8.72
C GLY A 105 -2.95 19.90 -9.85
N ALA A 106 -1.91 19.09 -9.65
CA ALA A 106 -0.84 18.95 -10.63
C ALA A 106 -1.52 18.63 -11.96
N ALA A 107 -1.32 19.51 -12.95
CA ALA A 107 -1.96 19.37 -14.24
C ALA A 107 -1.80 17.91 -14.72
N PRO A 108 -2.88 17.29 -15.23
CA PRO A 108 -2.90 15.86 -15.53
C PRO A 108 -1.66 15.48 -16.34
N LYS A 109 -0.79 14.64 -15.80
CA LYS A 109 0.47 14.33 -16.46
C LYS A 109 0.16 13.44 -17.68
N ARG A 110 0.78 13.73 -18.82
CA ARG A 110 0.67 12.90 -20.03
C ARG A 110 2.00 12.19 -20.29
N PHE A 111 1.92 11.02 -20.89
CA PHE A 111 3.09 10.27 -21.32
C PHE A 111 3.37 10.61 -22.78
N GLU A 112 4.52 11.23 -23.05
CA GLU A 112 4.96 11.55 -24.41
C GLU A 112 6.43 11.15 -24.56
N ASN A 113 6.75 10.41 -25.63
CA ASN A 113 8.11 9.99 -25.96
C ASN A 113 8.88 9.34 -24.80
N GLY A 114 8.20 8.47 -24.04
CA GLY A 114 8.79 7.73 -22.91
C GLY A 114 9.03 8.56 -21.65
N LYS A 115 8.52 9.79 -21.56
CA LYS A 115 8.64 10.63 -20.37
C LYS A 115 7.27 11.14 -19.90
N VAL A 116 7.13 11.26 -18.58
CA VAL A 116 5.98 11.92 -17.94
C VAL A 116 6.18 13.42 -18.04
N VAL A 117 5.35 14.10 -18.83
CA VAL A 117 5.36 15.56 -18.93
C VAL A 117 4.12 16.13 -18.24
N ALA A 118 4.28 17.28 -17.56
CA ALA A 118 3.13 18.03 -17.08
C ALA A 118 2.27 18.39 -18.28
N SER A 119 0.94 18.18 -18.21
CA SER A 119 0.06 18.76 -19.22
C SER A 119 0.25 20.27 -19.15
N ASN A 120 0.78 20.85 -20.22
CA ASN A 120 0.74 22.27 -20.43
C ASN A 120 -0.75 22.67 -20.47
N THR A 121 -1.30 23.01 -19.32
CA THR A 121 -2.32 24.06 -19.25
C THR A 121 -1.57 25.35 -19.57
N ASN A 122 -1.27 25.56 -20.84
CA ASN A 122 -0.94 26.88 -21.33
C ASN A 122 -2.08 27.78 -20.87
N GLY A 123 -1.77 28.74 -19.99
CA GLY A 123 -2.70 29.81 -19.65
C GLY A 123 -3.17 30.43 -20.96
N SER A 124 -4.45 30.25 -21.28
CA SER A 124 -5.00 30.68 -22.54
C SER A 124 -5.36 32.16 -22.46
N ASP A 125 -5.16 32.92 -23.53
CA ASP A 125 -5.71 34.28 -23.65
C ASP A 125 -7.25 34.29 -23.72
N TYR A 126 -7.88 33.11 -23.78
CA TYR A 126 -9.31 32.93 -23.90
C TYR A 126 -9.95 32.67 -22.53
N THR A 127 -10.68 33.66 -22.02
CA THR A 127 -11.47 33.56 -20.80
C THR A 127 -12.97 33.47 -21.09
N CYS A 128 -13.74 33.19 -20.06
CA CYS A 128 -15.19 33.37 -20.01
C CYS A 128 -15.58 33.91 -18.62
N ASP A 129 -16.86 34.15 -18.39
CA ASP A 129 -17.36 34.64 -17.10
C ASP A 129 -17.04 33.70 -15.92
N HIS A 130 -16.80 32.42 -16.21
CA HIS A 130 -16.40 31.39 -15.25
C HIS A 130 -14.87 31.24 -15.10
N GLY A 131 -14.09 32.16 -15.68
CA GLY A 131 -12.63 32.21 -15.60
C GLY A 131 -11.92 31.65 -16.83
N GLN A 132 -10.71 31.13 -16.60
CA GLN A 132 -9.82 30.62 -17.65
C GLN A 132 -10.40 29.38 -18.34
N ARG A 133 -10.34 29.34 -19.68
CA ARG A 133 -10.83 28.19 -20.44
C ARG A 133 -9.77 27.10 -20.54
N ASN A 134 -10.22 25.84 -20.62
CA ASN A 134 -9.36 24.69 -20.76
C ASN A 134 -9.13 24.34 -22.23
N PHE A 135 -7.89 24.39 -22.69
CA PHE A 135 -7.52 23.93 -24.03
C PHE A 135 -7.58 22.40 -24.17
N LYS A 136 -8.09 21.92 -25.30
CA LYS A 136 -8.02 20.52 -25.71
C LYS A 136 -7.66 20.45 -27.19
N ASP A 137 -6.71 19.56 -27.51
CA ASP A 137 -6.27 19.27 -28.88
C ASP A 137 -6.46 17.78 -29.15
N GLY A 138 -7.19 17.46 -30.22
CA GLY A 138 -7.42 16.11 -30.74
C GLY A 138 -6.74 15.86 -32.08
N GLY A 139 -5.71 16.65 -32.42
CA GLY A 139 -4.98 16.61 -33.69
C GLY A 139 -5.76 17.27 -34.82
N SER A 140 -6.86 16.63 -35.23
CA SER A 140 -7.75 17.14 -36.29
C SER A 140 -8.64 18.31 -35.84
N TRP A 141 -8.82 18.48 -34.53
CA TRP A 141 -9.62 19.55 -33.93
C TRP A 141 -8.93 20.09 -32.70
N ALA A 142 -9.22 21.35 -32.36
CA ALA A 142 -8.84 21.92 -31.07
C ALA A 142 -9.93 22.86 -30.58
N ALA A 143 -10.11 22.96 -29.26
CA ALA A 143 -11.12 23.81 -28.65
C ALA A 143 -10.76 24.28 -27.24
N TYR A 144 -11.34 25.41 -26.83
CA TYR A 144 -11.31 25.94 -25.47
C TYR A 144 -12.66 25.76 -24.78
N PHE A 145 -12.69 24.96 -23.72
CA PHE A 145 -13.88 24.65 -22.92
C PHE A 145 -14.00 25.55 -21.70
N CYS A 146 -15.22 25.77 -21.21
CA CYS A 146 -15.46 26.47 -19.95
C CYS A 146 -14.66 25.82 -18.80
N GLY A 147 -14.03 26.64 -17.96
CA GLY A 147 -13.22 26.20 -16.83
C GLY A 147 -13.99 25.98 -15.52
N GLY A 148 -15.26 26.38 -15.47
CA GLY A 148 -16.10 26.29 -14.28
C GLY A 148 -16.32 24.83 -13.88
N ARG A 149 -15.71 24.41 -12.76
CA ARG A 149 -15.89 23.08 -12.19
C ARG A 149 -17.15 23.05 -11.34
N GLY A 150 -17.97 22.00 -11.48
CA GLY A 150 -19.18 21.81 -10.68
C GLY A 150 -20.40 22.61 -11.16
N LEU A 151 -20.30 23.31 -12.29
CA LEU A 151 -21.45 23.97 -12.94
C LEU A 151 -22.25 22.95 -13.75
N ASP A 152 -23.57 23.14 -13.78
CA ASP A 152 -24.42 22.38 -14.69
C ASP A 152 -24.02 22.67 -16.14
N LYS A 153 -24.23 21.71 -17.05
CA LYS A 153 -23.86 21.86 -18.46
C LYS A 153 -24.56 23.05 -19.13
N SER A 154 -25.76 23.41 -18.66
CA SER A 154 -26.52 24.57 -19.13
C SER A 154 -25.91 25.92 -18.73
N GLU A 155 -25.14 25.95 -17.64
CA GLU A 155 -24.45 27.13 -17.13
C GLU A 155 -23.05 27.28 -17.73
N GLN A 156 -22.53 26.24 -18.38
CA GLN A 156 -21.21 26.29 -19.00
C GLN A 156 -21.24 27.06 -20.33
N CYS A 157 -20.29 27.98 -20.50
CA CYS A 157 -20.15 28.71 -21.74
C CYS A 157 -19.86 27.76 -22.92
N PRO A 158 -20.39 28.05 -24.13
CA PRO A 158 -20.15 27.22 -25.29
C PRO A 158 -18.65 27.13 -25.61
N PRO A 159 -18.18 25.97 -26.12
CA PRO A 159 -16.77 25.78 -26.48
C PRO A 159 -16.38 26.68 -27.65
N LEU A 160 -15.18 27.24 -27.59
CA LEU A 160 -14.59 27.97 -28.71
C LEU A 160 -13.81 26.96 -29.55
N TRP A 161 -14.21 26.74 -30.79
CA TRP A 161 -13.56 25.80 -31.71
C TRP A 161 -12.52 26.51 -32.57
N ARG A 162 -11.40 25.82 -32.82
CA ARG A 162 -10.36 26.24 -33.75
C ARG A 162 -10.95 26.35 -35.16
N GLN A 163 -10.86 27.54 -35.73
CA GLN A 163 -11.25 27.85 -37.09
C GLN A 163 -10.11 27.56 -38.07
N LYS A 164 -10.39 27.59 -39.37
CA LYS A 164 -9.37 27.36 -40.42
C LYS A 164 -8.28 28.43 -40.44
N ASP A 165 -8.59 29.64 -39.96
CA ASP A 165 -7.66 30.76 -39.83
C ASP A 165 -6.81 30.70 -38.53
N GLY A 166 -7.01 29.66 -37.71
CA GLY A 166 -6.32 29.49 -36.42
C GLY A 166 -6.97 30.23 -35.24
N SER A 167 -8.00 31.04 -35.47
CA SER A 167 -8.75 31.71 -34.41
C SER A 167 -9.67 30.75 -33.65
N PHE A 168 -10.10 31.11 -32.45
CA PHE A 168 -11.04 30.33 -31.65
C PHE A 168 -12.35 31.10 -31.46
N ARG A 169 -13.47 30.51 -31.89
CA ARG A 169 -14.80 31.14 -31.82
C ARG A 169 -15.87 30.11 -31.44
N ALA A 170 -16.93 30.57 -30.78
CA ALA A 170 -18.12 29.75 -30.61
C ALA A 170 -18.69 29.40 -32.00
N LYS A 171 -19.31 28.23 -32.11
CA LYS A 171 -20.06 27.86 -33.32
C LYS A 171 -21.31 28.70 -33.45
#